data_AF-A0A350THI5-F1
#
_entry.id   AF-A0A350THI5-F1
#
_cell.length_a   1.000
_cell.length_b   1.000
_cell.length_c   1.000
_cell.angle_alpha   90.00
_cell.angle_beta   90.00
_cell.angle_gamma   90.00
#
_symmetry.space_group_name_H-M   'P 1'
#
loop_
_entity.id
_entity.type
_entity.pdbx_description
1 polymer ?
#
loop_
_entity_poly.entity_id
_entity_poly.type
_entity_poly.pdbx_seq_one_letter_code
_entity_poly.pdbx_strand_id
1 'polypeptide(L)'
;MSQRGGRPIDFQAWAQNQIVKRAVAALEARDEAFAERNADTPLPQLARYLSRCAISLGHSPSPSEVDGGTFIEQRFGSWAAAMAAAKLPQPRSMRKLRDTARYKAEKVKQEPLFREERRQKRQRKLEQSEQRKREQAAKKRAERAAKAEWAAKKKAEAEAKALTLAETSAEAALDTISAAINPSQAETV
;
A
#
# COMPACT_ATOMS: atom_id res chain seq x y z
N MET A 1 15.73 -33.96 19.02
CA MET A 1 15.40 -32.51 19.03
C MET A 1 16.29 -31.80 18.02
N SER A 2 15.78 -31.48 16.83
CA SER A 2 16.58 -30.83 15.78
C SER A 2 16.78 -29.35 16.10
N GLN A 3 18.01 -28.99 16.43
CA GLN A 3 18.52 -27.62 16.50
C GLN A 3 18.32 -26.92 15.16
N ARG A 4 17.20 -26.21 14.97
CA ARG A 4 17.07 -25.19 13.92
C ARG A 4 17.81 -23.93 14.36
N GLY A 5 19.14 -24.01 14.41
CA GLY A 5 20.04 -22.90 14.67
C GLY A 5 20.15 -21.95 13.48
N GLY A 6 19.02 -21.37 13.04
CA GLY A 6 19.03 -20.32 12.03
C GLY A 6 19.63 -19.05 12.62
N ARG A 7 20.70 -18.50 12.02
CA ARG A 7 21.21 -17.18 12.39
C ARG A 7 20.06 -16.16 12.35
N PRO A 8 19.95 -15.26 13.36
CA PRO A 8 18.99 -14.17 13.31
C PRO A 8 19.08 -13.43 11.97
N ILE A 9 17.93 -13.17 11.34
CA ILE A 9 17.90 -12.43 10.07
C ILE A 9 18.43 -11.03 10.35
N ASP A 10 19.59 -10.72 9.78
CA ASP A 10 20.11 -9.35 9.76
C ASP A 10 19.21 -8.50 8.85
N PHE A 11 18.29 -7.77 9.47
CA PHE A 11 17.35 -6.90 8.78
C PHE A 11 18.03 -5.76 8.03
N GLN A 12 19.22 -5.33 8.47
CA GLN A 12 19.98 -4.28 7.80
C GLN A 12 20.63 -4.83 6.52
N ALA A 13 21.27 -6.00 6.60
CA ALA A 13 21.78 -6.69 5.41
C ALA A 13 20.66 -7.06 4.43
N TRP A 14 19.51 -7.52 4.94
CA TRP A 14 18.33 -7.77 4.11
C TRP A 14 17.86 -6.50 3.38
N ALA A 15 17.73 -5.37 4.08
CA ALA A 15 17.31 -4.10 3.49
C ALA A 15 18.29 -3.61 2.43
N GLN A 16 19.60 -3.69 2.72
CA GLN A 16 20.63 -3.33 1.75
C GLN A 16 20.56 -4.21 0.50
N ASN A 17 20.35 -5.52 0.65
CA ASN A 17 20.16 -6.42 -0.49
C ASN A 17 18.92 -6.08 -1.31
N GLN A 18 17.83 -5.61 -0.70
CA GLN A 18 16.65 -5.15 -1.46
C GLN A 18 16.97 -3.90 -2.29
N ILE A 19 17.69 -2.94 -1.71
CA ILE A 19 18.09 -1.71 -2.41
C ILE A 19 19.03 -2.03 -3.58
N VAL A 20 19.97 -2.97 -3.39
CA VAL A 20 20.83 -3.48 -4.46
C VAL A 20 20.00 -4.08 -5.59
N LYS A 21 19.03 -4.95 -5.29
CA LYS A 21 18.16 -5.55 -6.32
C LYS A 21 17.37 -4.49 -7.10
N ARG A 22 16.84 -3.49 -6.40
CA ARG A 22 16.13 -2.36 -7.03
C ARG A 22 17.03 -1.53 -7.91
N ALA A 23 18.25 -1.23 -7.46
CA ALA A 23 19.21 -0.48 -8.26
C ALA A 23 19.59 -1.24 -9.53
N VAL A 24 19.82 -2.55 -9.46
CA VAL A 24 20.09 -3.38 -10.64
C VAL A 24 18.89 -3.37 -11.60
N ALA A 25 17.68 -3.64 -11.11
CA ALA A 25 16.48 -3.64 -11.95
C ALA A 25 16.21 -2.27 -12.60
N ALA A 26 16.49 -1.16 -11.91
CA ALA A 26 16.35 0.18 -12.45
C ALA A 26 17.37 0.45 -13.57
N LEU A 27 18.60 -0.05 -13.45
CA LEU A 27 19.61 0.07 -14.52
C LEU A 27 19.28 -0.82 -15.72
N GLU A 28 18.80 -2.04 -15.47
CA GLU A 28 18.32 -2.95 -16.54
C GLU A 28 17.18 -2.31 -17.33
N ALA A 29 16.18 -1.74 -16.64
CA ALA A 29 15.08 -1.01 -17.30
C ALA A 29 15.57 0.20 -18.11
N ARG A 30 16.62 0.89 -17.65
CA ARG A 30 17.25 1.98 -18.42
C ARG A 30 17.99 1.47 -19.64
N ASP A 31 18.64 0.32 -19.54
CA ASP A 31 19.35 -0.32 -20.65
C ASP A 31 18.38 -0.83 -21.71
N GLU A 32 17.24 -1.39 -21.28
CA GLU A 32 16.15 -1.81 -22.17
C GLU A 32 15.50 -0.62 -22.87
N ALA A 33 15.11 0.42 -22.13
CA ALA A 33 14.56 1.65 -22.71
C ALA A 33 15.55 2.34 -23.67
N PHE A 34 16.86 2.24 -23.40
CA PHE A 34 17.89 2.69 -24.33
C PHE A 34 17.88 1.85 -25.60
N ALA A 35 17.84 0.53 -25.49
CA ALA A 35 17.82 -0.37 -26.64
C ALA A 35 16.59 -0.12 -27.53
N GLU A 36 15.40 0.02 -26.94
CA GLU A 36 14.16 0.33 -27.67
C GLU A 36 14.28 1.65 -28.43
N ARG A 37 14.72 2.71 -27.74
CA ARG A 37 14.89 4.04 -28.35
C ARG A 37 15.92 4.06 -29.46
N ASN A 38 16.93 3.19 -29.39
CA ASN A 38 18.06 3.19 -30.31
C ASN A 38 18.04 2.00 -31.30
N ALA A 39 16.94 1.24 -31.38
CA ALA A 39 16.84 0.05 -32.24
C ALA A 39 17.22 0.36 -33.70
N ASP A 40 16.66 1.44 -34.25
CA ASP A 40 16.89 1.90 -35.62
C ASP A 40 18.04 2.91 -35.75
N THR A 41 18.76 3.17 -34.65
CA THR A 41 19.84 4.16 -34.66
C THR A 41 21.04 3.64 -35.46
N PRO A 42 21.58 4.44 -36.40
CA PRO A 42 22.72 4.02 -37.21
C PRO A 42 24.01 3.94 -36.38
N LEU A 43 24.89 3.00 -36.73
CA LEU A 43 26.14 2.73 -36.00
C LEU A 43 27.01 3.99 -35.75
N PRO A 44 27.22 4.90 -36.71
CA PRO A 44 28.00 6.11 -36.45
C PRO A 44 27.44 6.99 -35.33
N GLN A 45 26.13 7.00 -35.13
CA GLN A 45 25.49 7.76 -34.06
C GLN A 45 25.70 7.11 -32.69
N LEU A 46 25.67 5.78 -32.62
CA LEU A 46 26.04 5.02 -31.41
C LEU A 46 27.52 5.22 -31.06
N ALA A 47 28.41 5.26 -32.05
CA ALA A 47 29.83 5.56 -31.84
C ALA A 47 30.04 6.98 -31.26
N ARG A 48 29.31 7.99 -31.77
CA ARG A 48 29.33 9.35 -31.21
C ARG A 48 28.81 9.41 -29.78
N TYR A 49 27.80 8.60 -29.44
CA TYR A 49 27.34 8.44 -28.06
C TYR A 49 28.46 7.92 -27.16
N LEU A 50 29.20 6.88 -27.57
CA LEU A 50 30.36 6.37 -26.82
C LEU A 50 31.44 7.44 -26.62
N SER A 51 31.76 8.24 -27.65
CA SER A 51 32.70 9.36 -27.52
C SER A 51 32.26 10.37 -26.45
N ARG A 52 30.96 10.69 -26.38
CA ARG A 52 30.41 11.59 -25.34
C ARG A 52 30.49 10.97 -23.95
N CYS A 53 30.20 9.67 -23.82
CA CYS A 53 30.37 8.95 -22.57
C CYS A 53 31.83 8.97 -22.10
N ALA A 54 32.79 8.74 -23.00
CA ALA A 54 34.20 8.76 -22.67
C ALA A 54 34.68 10.12 -22.16
N ILE A 55 34.23 11.21 -22.80
CA ILE A 55 34.51 12.58 -22.34
C ILE A 55 33.95 12.81 -20.93
N SER A 56 32.70 12.38 -20.69
CA SER A 56 32.03 12.57 -19.40
C SER A 56 32.69 11.77 -18.27
N LEU A 57 33.23 10.58 -18.59
CA LEU A 57 33.93 9.71 -17.63
C LEU A 57 35.41 10.07 -17.47
N GLY A 58 35.99 10.82 -18.42
CA GLY A 58 37.43 11.10 -18.48
C GLY A 58 38.29 9.89 -18.88
N HIS A 59 37.67 8.79 -19.32
CA HIS A 59 38.35 7.58 -19.78
C HIS A 59 37.47 6.78 -20.75
N SER A 60 38.08 5.81 -21.43
CA SER A 60 37.33 4.87 -22.27
C SER A 60 36.32 4.06 -21.45
N PRO A 61 35.03 4.07 -21.81
CA PRO A 61 34.00 3.37 -21.07
C PRO A 61 34.07 1.85 -21.27
N SER A 62 33.79 1.10 -20.20
CA SER A 62 33.42 -0.31 -20.31
C SER A 62 31.90 -0.47 -20.55
N PRO A 63 31.41 -1.62 -21.06
CA PRO A 63 29.98 -1.82 -21.32
C PRO A 63 29.10 -1.56 -20.09
N SER A 64 29.56 -1.95 -18.90
CA SER A 64 28.83 -1.78 -17.64
C SER A 64 28.68 -0.32 -17.18
N GLU A 65 29.44 0.61 -17.78
CA GLU A 65 29.48 2.02 -17.37
C GLU A 65 28.52 2.90 -18.15
N VAL A 66 28.03 2.44 -19.30
CA VAL A 66 27.12 3.19 -20.18
C VAL A 66 25.71 2.63 -20.13
N ASP A 67 24.72 3.47 -20.44
CA ASP A 67 23.36 3.00 -20.70
C ASP A 67 23.37 2.22 -22.05
N GLY A 68 22.81 1.01 -22.06
CA GLY A 68 22.70 0.14 -23.23
C GLY A 68 23.99 -0.52 -23.69
N GLY A 69 24.98 -0.72 -22.82
CA GLY A 69 26.28 -1.28 -23.19
C GLY A 69 26.21 -2.63 -23.91
N THR A 70 25.35 -3.54 -23.43
CA THR A 70 25.11 -4.86 -24.06
C THR A 70 24.48 -4.72 -25.45
N PHE A 71 23.50 -3.83 -25.59
CA PHE A 71 22.88 -3.52 -26.88
C PHE A 71 23.89 -2.96 -27.88
N ILE A 72 24.73 -2.01 -27.47
CA ILE A 72 25.76 -1.43 -28.33
C ILE A 72 26.78 -2.50 -28.75
N GLU A 73 27.24 -3.33 -27.83
CA GLU A 73 28.12 -4.45 -28.13
C GLU A 73 27.52 -5.37 -29.20
N GLN A 74 26.25 -5.74 -29.07
CA GLN A 74 25.54 -6.55 -30.06
C GLN A 74 25.44 -5.85 -31.43
N ARG A 75 25.15 -4.55 -31.46
CA ARG A 75 25.01 -3.77 -32.70
C ARG A 75 26.31 -3.67 -33.49
N PHE A 76 27.45 -3.55 -32.80
CA PHE A 76 28.78 -3.51 -33.42
C PHE A 76 29.44 -4.89 -33.56
N GLY A 77 28.83 -5.95 -33.02
CA GLY A 77 29.36 -7.31 -32.97
C GLY A 77 30.43 -7.55 -31.89
N SER A 78 31.09 -6.49 -31.41
CA SER A 78 31.96 -6.54 -30.23
C SER A 78 32.14 -5.15 -29.63
N TRP A 79 32.45 -5.09 -28.33
CA TRP A 79 32.82 -3.82 -27.71
C TRP A 79 34.08 -3.21 -28.34
N ALA A 80 35.04 -4.06 -28.72
CA ALA A 80 36.27 -3.61 -29.35
C ALA A 80 36.00 -2.88 -30.68
N ALA A 81 35.08 -3.40 -31.51
CA ALA A 81 34.64 -2.75 -32.74
C ALA A 81 33.91 -1.43 -32.47
N ALA A 82 33.07 -1.38 -31.43
CA ALA A 82 32.38 -0.15 -31.03
C ALA A 82 33.38 0.96 -30.63
N MET A 83 34.42 0.62 -29.89
CA MET A 83 35.48 1.54 -29.49
C MET A 83 36.33 2.01 -30.67
N ALA A 84 36.65 1.12 -31.61
CA ALA A 84 37.34 1.47 -32.85
C ALA A 84 36.50 2.45 -33.69
N ALA A 85 35.19 2.20 -33.85
CA ALA A 85 34.27 3.07 -34.55
C ALA A 85 34.15 4.46 -33.87
N ALA A 86 34.22 4.50 -32.54
CA ALA A 86 34.22 5.73 -31.75
C ALA A 86 35.58 6.46 -31.73
N LYS A 87 36.61 5.89 -32.36
CA LYS A 87 38.01 6.38 -32.35
C LYS A 87 38.57 6.54 -30.92
N LEU A 88 38.19 5.63 -30.04
CA LEU A 88 38.61 5.62 -28.64
C LEU A 88 39.59 4.46 -28.39
N PRO A 89 40.55 4.62 -27.45
CA PRO A 89 41.39 3.50 -27.03
C PRO A 89 40.54 2.46 -26.31
N GLN A 90 40.98 1.20 -26.31
CA GLN A 90 40.28 0.14 -25.60
C GLN A 90 40.21 0.45 -24.08
N PRO A 91 39.11 0.06 -23.40
CA PRO A 91 38.97 0.27 -21.96
C PRO A 91 40.11 -0.43 -21.22
N ARG A 92 40.78 0.28 -20.29
CA ARG A 92 41.88 -0.30 -19.50
C ARG A 92 41.41 -1.41 -18.57
N SER A 93 40.13 -1.40 -18.18
CA SER A 93 39.55 -2.38 -17.26
C SER A 93 38.07 -2.56 -17.55
N MET A 94 37.63 -3.82 -17.58
CA MET A 94 36.21 -4.20 -17.70
C MET A 94 35.58 -4.21 -16.30
N ARG A 95 35.16 -3.04 -15.81
CA ARG A 95 34.58 -2.90 -14.47
C ARG A 95 33.26 -3.67 -14.37
N LYS A 96 33.05 -4.32 -13.23
CA LYS A 96 31.75 -4.93 -12.90
C LYS A 96 30.75 -3.81 -12.62
N LEU A 97 29.46 -4.05 -12.95
CA LEU A 97 28.39 -3.08 -12.73
C LEU A 97 28.40 -2.48 -11.32
N ARG A 98 28.60 -3.31 -10.28
CA ARG A 98 28.59 -2.86 -8.88
C ARG A 98 29.70 -1.85 -8.53
N ASP A 99 30.77 -1.81 -9.33
CA ASP A 99 31.92 -0.95 -9.09
C ASP A 99 31.84 0.36 -9.88
N THR A 100 30.83 0.51 -10.75
CA THR A 100 30.67 1.69 -11.61
C THR A 100 30.07 2.88 -10.87
N ALA A 101 30.41 4.09 -11.32
CA ALA A 101 29.79 5.32 -10.81
C ALA A 101 28.27 5.34 -11.07
N ARG A 102 27.84 4.81 -12.22
CA ARG A 102 26.44 4.63 -12.59
C ARG A 102 25.65 3.85 -11.54
N TYR A 103 26.17 2.70 -11.12
CA TYR A 103 25.53 1.89 -10.07
C TYR A 103 25.51 2.58 -8.71
N LYS A 104 26.61 3.22 -8.31
CA LYS A 104 26.66 3.95 -7.02
C LYS A 104 25.63 5.08 -7.00
N ALA A 105 25.50 5.84 -8.08
CA ALA A 105 24.52 6.90 -8.21
C ALA A 105 23.08 6.36 -8.15
N GLU A 106 22.78 5.26 -8.85
CA GLU A 106 21.45 4.65 -8.81
C GLU A 106 21.12 4.11 -7.42
N LYS A 107 22.08 3.45 -6.74
CA LYS A 107 21.90 2.97 -5.37
C LYS A 107 21.53 4.10 -4.40
N VAL A 108 22.18 5.26 -4.53
CA VAL A 108 21.90 6.45 -3.71
C VAL A 108 20.48 6.96 -3.94
N LYS A 109 19.96 6.90 -5.17
CA LYS A 109 18.56 7.27 -5.48
C LYS A 109 17.56 6.26 -4.93
N GLN A 110 17.87 4.97 -4.97
CA GLN A 110 16.96 3.90 -4.55
C GLN A 110 16.83 3.76 -3.01
N GLU A 111 17.85 4.14 -2.24
CA GLU A 111 17.83 4.09 -0.78
C GLU A 111 16.69 4.93 -0.15
N PRO A 112 16.50 6.24 -0.44
CA PRO A 112 15.40 7.01 0.12
C PRO A 112 14.04 6.51 -0.34
N LEU A 113 13.89 6.13 -1.61
CA LEU A 113 12.66 5.58 -2.17
C LEU A 113 12.22 4.30 -1.45
N PHE A 114 13.16 3.38 -1.20
CA PHE A 114 12.89 2.17 -0.43
C PHE A 114 12.45 2.47 1.01
N ARG A 115 13.11 3.45 1.66
CA ARG A 115 12.75 3.86 3.02
C ARG A 115 11.36 4.51 3.08
N GLU A 116 11.04 5.36 2.12
CA GLU A 116 9.74 6.03 2.00
C GLU A 116 8.60 5.05 1.78
N GLU A 117 8.73 4.14 0.83
CA GLU A 117 7.73 3.11 0.58
C GLU A 117 7.49 2.25 1.83
N ARG A 118 8.55 1.92 2.56
CA ARG A 118 8.44 1.20 3.85
C ARG A 118 7.74 2.04 4.92
N ARG A 119 7.94 3.36 4.97
CA ARG A 119 7.20 4.26 5.87
C ARG A 119 5.72 4.32 5.49
N GLN A 120 5.41 4.50 4.22
CA GLN A 120 4.02 4.52 3.72
C GLN A 120 3.32 3.19 3.99
N LYS A 121 3.99 2.05 3.75
CA LYS A 121 3.43 0.73 4.05
C LYS A 121 3.13 0.55 5.54
N ARG A 122 3.92 1.14 6.44
CA ARG A 122 3.64 1.14 7.89
C ARG A 122 2.48 2.07 8.22
N GLN A 123 2.45 3.28 7.67
CA GLN A 123 1.36 4.25 7.88
C GLN A 123 0.02 3.67 7.43
N ARG A 124 -0.07 3.12 6.22
CA ARG A 124 -1.29 2.46 5.71
C ARG A 124 -1.78 1.35 6.64
N LYS A 125 -0.88 0.56 7.21
CA LYS A 125 -1.26 -0.50 8.17
C LYS A 125 -1.81 0.08 9.47
N LEU A 126 -1.22 1.17 9.97
CA LEU A 126 -1.72 1.87 11.16
C LEU A 126 -3.08 2.50 10.88
N GLU A 127 -3.24 3.20 9.76
CA GLU A 127 -4.51 3.79 9.33
C GLU A 127 -5.61 2.72 9.18
N GLN A 128 -5.31 1.59 8.54
CA GLN A 128 -6.25 0.47 8.43
C GLN A 128 -6.63 -0.11 9.80
N SER A 129 -5.68 -0.21 10.72
CA SER A 129 -5.95 -0.67 12.08
C SER A 129 -6.85 0.30 12.84
N GLU A 130 -6.56 1.60 12.76
CA GLU A 130 -7.38 2.65 13.38
C GLU A 130 -8.77 2.73 12.77
N GLN A 131 -8.90 2.56 11.45
CA GLN A 131 -10.18 2.48 10.77
C GLN A 131 -11.00 1.29 11.29
N ARG A 132 -10.41 0.09 11.39
CA ARG A 132 -11.09 -1.09 11.94
C ARG A 132 -11.54 -0.86 13.38
N LYS A 133 -10.72 -0.20 14.22
CA LYS A 133 -11.11 0.16 15.59
C LYS A 133 -12.31 1.11 15.61
N ARG A 134 -12.30 2.14 14.75
CA ARG A 134 -13.40 3.10 14.60
C ARG A 134 -14.68 2.43 14.14
N GLU A 135 -14.61 1.56 13.13
CA GLU A 135 -15.75 0.78 12.63
C GLU A 135 -16.33 -0.14 13.72
N GLN A 136 -15.48 -0.84 14.47
CA GLN A 136 -15.93 -1.67 15.59
C GLN A 136 -16.58 -0.84 16.70
N ALA A 137 -16.02 0.32 17.03
CA ALA A 137 -16.60 1.24 18.01
C ALA A 137 -17.95 1.79 17.54
N ALA A 138 -18.08 2.15 16.26
CA ALA A 138 -19.32 2.59 15.65
C ALA A 138 -20.39 1.49 15.67
N LYS A 139 -20.03 0.25 15.31
CA LYS A 139 -20.93 -0.91 15.37
C LYS A 139 -21.44 -1.15 16.80
N LYS A 140 -20.55 -1.10 17.80
CA LYS A 140 -20.94 -1.23 19.22
C LYS A 140 -21.86 -0.10 19.68
N ARG A 141 -21.63 1.14 19.22
CA ARG A 141 -22.51 2.28 19.53
C ARG A 141 -23.89 2.12 18.89
N ALA A 142 -23.95 1.71 17.62
CA ALA A 142 -25.21 1.46 16.92
C ALA A 142 -26.00 0.32 17.59
N GLU A 143 -25.34 -0.75 18.01
CA GLU A 143 -25.99 -1.84 18.74
C GLU A 143 -26.56 -1.37 20.09
N ARG A 144 -25.80 -0.56 20.84
CA ARG A 144 -26.28 0.03 22.10
C ARG A 144 -27.47 0.97 21.87
N ALA A 145 -27.43 1.79 20.83
CA ALA A 145 -28.54 2.68 20.47
C ALA A 145 -29.80 1.89 20.10
N ALA A 146 -29.67 0.85 19.26
CA ALA A 146 -30.81 -0.01 18.89
C ALA A 146 -31.41 -0.74 20.10
N LYS A 147 -30.56 -1.23 21.03
CA LYS A 147 -31.04 -1.82 22.30
C LYS A 147 -31.77 -0.80 23.17
N ALA A 148 -31.27 0.43 23.25
CA ALA A 148 -31.91 1.50 24.00
C ALA A 148 -33.26 1.91 23.39
N GLU A 149 -33.34 2.03 22.07
CA GLU A 149 -34.61 2.32 21.36
C GLU A 149 -35.65 1.21 21.55
N TRP A 150 -35.22 -0.06 21.47
CA TRP A 150 -36.13 -1.19 21.71
C TRP A 150 -36.64 -1.20 23.16
N ALA A 151 -35.76 -0.95 24.13
CA ALA A 151 -36.13 -0.83 25.54
C ALA A 151 -37.10 0.35 25.78
N ALA A 152 -36.86 1.49 25.14
CA ALA A 152 -37.73 2.66 25.22
C ALA A 152 -39.12 2.37 24.64
N LYS A 153 -39.20 1.69 23.47
CA LYS A 153 -40.47 1.24 22.88
C LYS A 153 -41.21 0.29 23.80
N LYS A 154 -40.52 -0.67 24.43
CA LYS A 154 -41.13 -1.61 25.37
C LYS A 154 -41.65 -0.92 26.64
N LYS A 155 -40.90 0.05 27.15
CA LYS A 155 -41.34 0.87 28.28
C LYS A 155 -42.58 1.71 27.93
N ALA A 156 -42.57 2.40 26.79
CA ALA A 156 -43.70 3.18 26.32
C ALA A 156 -44.96 2.32 26.08
N GLU A 157 -44.79 1.10 25.52
CA GLU A 157 -45.89 0.15 25.35
C GLU A 157 -46.47 -0.30 26.70
N ALA A 158 -45.62 -0.55 27.71
CA ALA A 158 -46.07 -0.91 29.06
C ALA A 158 -46.78 0.26 29.76
N GLU A 159 -46.26 1.48 29.63
CA GLU A 159 -46.88 2.69 30.17
C GLU A 159 -48.23 2.97 29.52
N ALA A 160 -48.35 2.83 28.19
CA ALA A 160 -49.63 2.95 27.49
C ALA A 160 -50.65 1.91 27.96
N LYS A 161 -50.23 0.63 28.11
CA LYS A 161 -51.11 -0.42 28.64
C LYS A 161 -51.55 -0.12 30.08
N ALA A 162 -50.66 0.39 30.92
CA ALA A 162 -51.01 0.75 32.30
C ALA A 162 -52.03 1.91 32.34
N LEU A 163 -51.88 2.91 31.47
CA LEU A 163 -52.84 4.00 31.34
C LEU A 163 -54.21 3.49 30.88
N THR A 164 -54.26 2.64 29.85
CA THR A 164 -55.55 2.06 29.39
C THR A 164 -56.24 1.24 30.48
N LEU A 165 -55.46 0.50 31.29
CA LEU A 165 -56.01 -0.34 32.35
C LEU A 165 -56.54 0.51 33.51
N ALA A 166 -55.87 1.62 33.82
CA ALA A 166 -56.33 2.61 34.78
C ALA A 166 -57.62 3.32 34.31
N GLU A 167 -57.72 3.67 33.03
CA GLU A 167 -58.95 4.25 32.44
C GLU A 167 -60.12 3.26 32.51
N THR A 168 -59.93 1.99 32.12
CA THR A 168 -60.99 0.97 32.22
C THR A 168 -61.41 0.69 33.67
N SER A 169 -60.48 0.79 34.62
CA SER A 169 -60.80 0.62 36.05
C SER A 169 -61.53 1.83 36.61
N ALA A 170 -61.26 3.03 36.11
CA ALA A 170 -61.98 4.25 36.48
C ALA A 170 -63.41 4.24 35.92
N GLU A 171 -63.61 3.80 34.67
CA GLU A 171 -64.94 3.59 34.09
C GLU A 171 -65.72 2.51 34.87
N ALA A 172 -65.11 1.38 35.19
CA ALA A 172 -65.76 0.34 35.98
C ALA A 172 -66.14 0.80 37.40
N ALA A 173 -65.33 1.67 38.01
CA ALA A 173 -65.62 2.30 39.30
C ALA A 173 -66.79 3.31 39.21
N LEU A 174 -66.88 4.07 38.12
CA LEU A 174 -68.00 4.97 37.87
C LEU A 174 -69.30 4.20 37.60
N ASP A 175 -69.25 3.09 36.87
CA ASP A 175 -70.40 2.22 36.61
C ASP A 175 -70.90 1.53 37.89
N THR A 176 -70.01 1.10 38.78
CA THR A 176 -70.39 0.54 40.09
C THR A 176 -70.98 1.59 41.03
N ILE A 177 -70.45 2.82 41.03
CA ILE A 177 -71.04 3.93 41.79
C ILE A 177 -72.42 4.31 41.20
N SER A 178 -72.57 4.33 39.88
CA SER A 178 -73.85 4.58 39.20
C SER A 178 -74.90 3.51 39.53
N ALA A 179 -74.49 2.24 39.59
CA ALA A 179 -75.36 1.12 40.01
C ALA A 179 -75.74 1.18 41.50
N ALA A 180 -74.88 1.70 42.36
CA ALA A 180 -75.15 1.85 43.79
C ALA A 180 -76.04 3.06 44.14
N ILE A 181 -76.05 4.10 43.29
CA ILE A 181 -76.88 5.31 43.49
C ILE A 181 -78.32 5.12 42.99
N ASN A 182 -78.59 4.13 42.13
CA ASN A 182 -79.94 3.78 41.66
C ASN A 182 -80.45 2.41 42.17
N PRO A 183 -80.89 2.29 43.43
CA PRO A 183 -81.64 1.12 43.86
C PRO A 183 -83.14 1.34 43.55
N SER A 184 -83.62 0.94 42.37
CA SER A 184 -85.07 1.04 42.10
C SER A 184 -85.63 0.01 41.10
N GLN A 185 -86.30 -0.98 41.69
CA GLN A 185 -87.54 -1.65 41.28
C GLN A 185 -87.52 -2.68 40.14
N ALA A 186 -87.82 -3.94 40.49
CA ALA A 186 -89.21 -4.40 40.56
C ALA A 186 -89.31 -5.83 41.15
N GLU A 187 -89.93 -5.91 42.33
CA GLU A 187 -90.70 -7.08 42.78
C GLU A 187 -92.00 -7.21 41.97
N THR A 188 -92.66 -8.37 42.11
CA THR A 188 -94.03 -8.76 41.66
C THR A 188 -94.12 -9.18 40.19
N VAL A 189 -94.61 -10.37 39.81
CA VAL A 189 -95.62 -11.30 40.37
C VAL A 189 -95.20 -12.75 40.08
#